data_AF-A0AA45AHJ4-F1
#
_entry.id   AF-A0AA45AHJ4-F1
#
_cell.length_a   1.000
_cell.length_b   1.000
_cell.length_c   1.000
_cell.angle_alpha   90.00
_cell.angle_beta   90.00
_cell.angle_gamma   90.00
#
_symmetry.space_group_name_H-M   'P 1'
#
loop_
_entity.id
_entity.type
_entity.pdbx_description
1 polymer ?
#
loop_
_entity_poly.entity_id
_entity_poly.type
_entity_poly.pdbx_seq_one_letter_code
_entity_poly.pdbx_strand_id
1 'polypeptide(L)'
;MLEDIARSLARLRIASLKSQVISDSHQPHIARRRRSNRVTVVQRSMPYGTAKEPEPEGRAWLMGKEAFETRMPHHEGIKALWETKWRFPCTKSVYPFHDGQYEDFVDVFEHLISYNINDGTSRAYTEAFFPNAARLIARGDKAASAGDPKQASQLYLRACALYRIARFPYITAFPDISCPIKWKAWQWQKETYLKAASAWECPVEEVEIPHMHKQGRDRANIPVYVRLPRSLSSRRQPCPVVLLMTGLDGYRPDNTLRCDEFLSRGWGSVVVEIPGTADCPADSADPDSPDRLWSSVLDWMAADGRFDMGKVMVWGLSSGGYYAVRIAHTHKERLIGSIAQGAGCHYSFDEEWLDKADGHEYPFRLTPAMAMKHGYETVAEYKTGVQKKFSLLDTGIIQQPSTRLLLINGTQDGLMPIEDSIMLFEYGTPKEARFFPGALHMGYPMANGSVYPWMEKVMAFKA
;
A
#
# COMPACT_ATOMS: atom_id res chain seq x y z
N MET A 1 -15.38 8.50 18.21
CA MET A 1 -14.24 7.89 17.49
C MET A 1 -14.23 6.36 17.59
N LEU A 2 -14.07 5.73 18.77
CA LEU A 2 -14.16 4.26 18.91
C LEU A 2 -15.59 3.70 18.68
N GLU A 3 -16.63 4.46 19.02
CA GLU A 3 -18.02 4.06 18.76
C GLU A 3 -18.46 4.17 17.29
N ASP A 4 -17.82 5.06 16.51
CA ASP A 4 -18.18 5.28 15.10
C ASP A 4 -17.67 4.17 14.19
N ILE A 5 -16.52 3.58 14.53
CA ILE A 5 -15.95 2.41 13.84
C ILE A 5 -16.80 1.17 14.09
N ALA A 6 -17.33 1.00 15.31
CA ALA A 6 -18.21 -0.12 15.66
C ALA A 6 -19.56 -0.08 14.89
N ARG A 7 -20.14 1.12 14.69
CA ARG A 7 -21.38 1.29 13.92
C ARG A 7 -21.21 1.03 12.43
N SER A 8 -20.03 1.31 11.87
CA SER A 8 -19.75 1.08 10.44
C SER A 8 -19.62 -0.42 10.11
N LEU A 9 -18.99 -1.21 11.00
CA LEU A 9 -18.81 -2.66 10.81
C LEU A 9 -20.12 -3.45 10.96
N ALA A 10 -21.06 -3.00 11.79
CA ALA A 10 -22.37 -3.64 11.95
C ALA A 10 -23.31 -3.44 10.74
N ARG A 11 -23.19 -2.32 10.01
CA ARG A 11 -24.02 -2.02 8.83
C ARG A 11 -23.66 -2.82 7.59
N LEU A 12 -22.43 -3.32 7.51
CA LEU A 12 -21.95 -4.16 6.40
C LEU A 12 -22.55 -5.57 6.38
N ARG A 13 -23.23 -6.02 7.45
CA ARG A 13 -23.90 -7.34 7.50
C ARG A 13 -25.40 -7.33 7.17
N ILE A 14 -26.04 -6.16 7.00
CA ILE A 14 -27.51 -6.09 6.83
C ILE A 14 -27.95 -5.50 5.47
N ALA A 15 -27.07 -4.88 4.70
CA ALA A 15 -27.41 -4.34 3.37
C ALA A 15 -27.31 -5.41 2.25
N SER A 16 -28.03 -6.51 2.40
CA SER A 16 -28.44 -7.37 1.28
C SER A 16 -29.90 -7.70 1.53
N LEU A 17 -30.79 -6.83 1.07
CA LEU A 17 -32.20 -7.10 0.75
C LEU A 17 -32.89 -5.79 0.34
N LYS A 18 -33.33 -5.77 -0.93
CA LYS A 18 -34.44 -4.97 -1.51
C LYS A 18 -34.25 -3.45 -1.64
N SER A 19 -34.33 -2.96 -2.88
CA SER A 19 -35.52 -2.23 -3.34
C SER A 19 -35.52 -2.04 -4.86
N GLN A 20 -36.65 -2.37 -5.46
CA GLN A 20 -37.02 -2.17 -6.86
C GLN A 20 -37.32 -0.70 -7.18
N VAL A 21 -37.07 -0.35 -8.45
CA VAL A 21 -37.84 0.48 -9.40
C VAL A 21 -38.99 1.34 -8.84
N ILE A 22 -39.01 2.63 -9.21
CA ILE A 22 -40.18 3.38 -9.72
C ILE A 22 -39.66 4.58 -10.54
N SER A 23 -40.15 4.70 -11.78
CA SER A 23 -40.11 5.89 -12.62
C SER A 23 -41.13 6.91 -12.15
N ASP A 24 -40.88 8.20 -12.30
CA ASP A 24 -41.79 9.06 -13.07
C ASP A 24 -41.28 10.50 -13.23
N SER A 25 -41.54 10.99 -14.44
CA SER A 25 -41.38 12.33 -14.99
C SER A 25 -42.14 13.41 -14.22
N HIS A 26 -41.62 14.65 -14.18
CA HIS A 26 -42.35 15.87 -14.57
C HIS A 26 -41.42 17.11 -14.56
N GLN A 27 -41.31 17.79 -15.70
CA GLN A 27 -40.79 19.16 -15.83
C GLN A 27 -41.92 20.17 -15.60
N PRO A 28 -41.58 21.40 -15.18
CA PRO A 28 -42.22 22.55 -15.80
C PRO A 28 -41.26 23.66 -16.26
N HIS A 29 -41.59 24.21 -17.42
CA HIS A 29 -41.03 25.40 -18.05
C HIS A 29 -41.25 26.66 -17.20
N ILE A 30 -40.24 27.54 -17.09
CA ILE A 30 -40.43 28.95 -16.70
C ILE A 30 -39.64 29.88 -17.63
N ALA A 31 -40.34 30.94 -18.01
CA ALA A 31 -40.08 31.85 -19.12
C ALA A 31 -38.91 32.84 -18.92
N ARG A 32 -38.30 33.19 -20.05
CA ARG A 32 -37.27 34.24 -20.21
C ARG A 32 -37.84 35.64 -19.96
N ARG A 33 -37.23 36.41 -19.05
CA ARG A 33 -37.29 37.88 -19.05
C ARG A 33 -35.87 38.46 -19.08
N ARG A 34 -35.55 39.17 -20.16
CA ARG A 34 -34.34 40.00 -20.30
C ARG A 34 -34.53 41.29 -19.49
N ARG A 35 -33.58 41.59 -18.60
CA ARG A 35 -33.38 42.94 -18.03
C ARG A 35 -31.92 43.34 -18.23
N SER A 36 -31.72 44.51 -18.82
CA SER A 36 -30.42 45.16 -19.00
C SER A 36 -30.01 45.82 -17.67
N ASN A 37 -28.80 45.52 -17.20
CA ASN A 37 -28.16 46.28 -16.13
C ASN A 37 -26.88 46.91 -16.66
N ARG A 38 -26.87 48.24 -16.71
CA ARG A 38 -25.65 49.06 -16.85
C ARG A 38 -24.87 48.97 -15.54
N VAL A 39 -23.59 48.64 -15.62
CA VAL A 39 -22.65 48.66 -14.49
C VAL A 39 -21.88 49.98 -14.53
N THR A 40 -21.99 50.77 -13.46
CA THR A 40 -21.20 51.99 -13.25
C THR A 40 -19.96 51.60 -12.43
N VAL A 41 -18.76 51.82 -12.98
CA VAL A 41 -17.48 51.56 -12.31
C VAL A 41 -17.18 52.74 -11.39
N VAL A 42 -17.09 52.49 -10.08
CA VAL A 42 -16.58 53.47 -9.10
C VAL A 42 -15.17 53.06 -8.70
N GLN A 43 -14.19 53.82 -9.15
CA GLN A 43 -12.78 53.69 -8.80
C GLN A 43 -12.57 54.31 -7.41
N ARG A 44 -12.23 53.50 -6.40
CA ARG A 44 -11.71 53.97 -5.11
C ARG A 44 -10.23 53.59 -5.01
N SER A 45 -9.37 54.59 -4.93
CA SER A 45 -7.95 54.45 -4.59
C SER A 45 -7.80 54.25 -3.08
N MET A 46 -7.04 53.23 -2.68
CA MET A 46 -6.61 53.01 -1.28
C MET A 46 -5.11 53.35 -1.19
N PRO A 47 -4.66 54.08 -0.15
CA PRO A 47 -3.25 54.40 0.03
C PRO A 47 -2.46 53.19 0.56
N TYR A 48 -1.31 52.92 -0.05
CA TYR A 48 -0.38 51.88 0.38
C TYR A 48 0.33 52.29 1.68
N GLY A 49 -0.01 51.60 2.77
CA GLY A 49 0.84 51.54 3.97
C GLY A 49 1.85 50.40 3.81
N THR A 50 3.11 50.67 4.12
CA THR A 50 4.17 49.65 4.19
C THR A 50 3.93 48.73 5.39
N ALA A 51 3.18 47.66 5.18
CA ALA A 51 3.14 46.54 6.10
C ALA A 51 4.47 45.79 5.99
N LYS A 52 5.14 45.53 7.12
CA LYS A 52 6.18 44.50 7.20
C LYS A 52 5.56 43.20 6.68
N GLU A 53 6.20 42.57 5.70
CA GLU A 53 5.82 41.22 5.28
C GLU A 53 5.86 40.33 6.54
N PRO A 54 4.78 39.61 6.85
CA PRO A 54 4.84 38.59 7.90
C PRO A 54 5.93 37.59 7.49
N GLU A 55 6.75 37.17 8.46
CA GLU A 55 7.62 36.01 8.24
C GLU A 55 6.77 34.87 7.66
N PRO A 56 7.27 34.11 6.67
CA PRO A 56 6.48 33.06 6.04
C PRO A 56 6.02 32.09 7.13
N GLU A 57 4.74 32.12 7.46
CA GLU A 57 4.12 31.06 8.25
C GLU A 57 4.42 29.76 7.50
N GLY A 58 5.00 28.77 8.21
CA GLY A 58 5.31 27.45 7.65
C GLY A 58 4.09 26.84 6.95
N ARG A 59 4.31 25.84 6.09
CA ARG A 59 3.23 25.32 5.24
C ARG A 59 2.03 24.90 6.09
N ALA A 60 0.85 25.38 5.72
CA ALA A 60 -0.39 24.90 6.28
C ALA A 60 -0.75 23.53 5.68
N TRP A 61 -0.39 22.45 6.37
CA TRP A 61 -0.78 21.08 5.99
C TRP A 61 -2.30 20.87 6.10
N LEU A 62 -2.89 20.17 5.13
CA LEU A 62 -4.33 19.89 5.04
C LEU A 62 -4.86 19.03 6.18
N MET A 63 -4.00 18.23 6.82
CA MET A 63 -4.35 17.52 8.06
C MET A 63 -4.54 18.46 9.26
N GLY A 64 -4.11 19.71 9.14
CA GLY A 64 -4.15 20.73 10.17
C GLY A 64 -2.90 20.73 11.07
N LYS A 65 -2.54 21.91 11.59
CA LYS A 65 -1.36 22.10 12.45
C LYS A 65 -1.35 21.18 13.66
N GLU A 66 -2.49 21.04 14.34
CA GLU A 66 -2.57 20.18 15.54
C GLU A 66 -2.23 18.72 15.21
N ALA A 67 -2.82 18.16 14.15
CA ALA A 67 -2.57 16.78 13.76
C ALA A 67 -1.11 16.57 13.29
N PHE A 68 -0.55 17.55 12.57
CA PHE A 68 0.83 17.53 12.08
C PHE A 68 1.87 17.65 13.21
N GLU A 69 1.58 18.43 14.26
CA GLU A 69 2.49 18.60 15.41
C GLU A 69 2.35 17.48 16.45
N THR A 70 1.24 16.72 16.40
CA THR A 70 0.94 15.71 17.42
C THR A 70 1.78 14.45 17.23
N ARG A 71 2.52 14.10 18.29
CA ARG A 71 3.15 12.79 18.41
C ARG A 71 2.15 11.77 18.95
N MET A 72 1.95 10.66 18.24
CA MET A 72 0.99 9.63 18.61
C MET A 72 1.45 8.83 19.84
N PRO A 73 0.53 8.42 20.74
CA PRO A 73 0.87 7.76 22.01
C PRO A 73 1.61 6.43 21.88
N HIS A 74 1.42 5.70 20.77
CA HIS A 74 2.02 4.39 20.57
C HIS A 74 3.55 4.41 20.48
N HIS A 75 4.14 5.59 20.34
CA HIS A 75 5.59 5.78 20.30
C HIS A 75 6.25 5.85 21.70
N GLU A 76 5.49 5.66 22.79
CA GLU A 76 5.99 5.55 24.17
C GLU A 76 6.43 4.11 24.56
N GLY A 77 6.83 3.31 23.57
CA GLY A 77 7.32 1.93 23.77
C GLY A 77 6.30 0.84 23.48
N ILE A 78 6.72 -0.42 23.60
CA ILE A 78 5.95 -1.59 23.13
C ILE A 78 4.62 -1.76 23.86
N LYS A 79 4.57 -1.37 25.15
CA LYS A 79 3.32 -1.36 25.93
C LYS A 79 2.31 -0.39 25.33
N ALA A 80 2.73 0.86 25.10
CA ALA A 80 1.87 1.85 24.49
C ALA A 80 1.46 1.44 23.07
N LEU A 81 2.38 0.91 22.27
CA LEU A 81 2.08 0.37 20.93
C LEU A 81 1.00 -0.72 20.96
N TRP A 82 1.16 -1.69 21.86
CA TRP A 82 0.17 -2.75 22.03
C TRP A 82 -1.18 -2.19 22.48
N GLU A 83 -1.22 -1.44 23.58
CA GLU A 83 -2.46 -1.01 24.23
C GLU A 83 -3.25 0.00 23.39
N THR A 84 -2.57 0.92 22.69
CA THR A 84 -3.21 2.05 22.01
C THR A 84 -3.42 1.85 20.51
N LYS A 85 -2.60 0.99 19.87
CA LYS A 85 -2.62 0.84 18.41
C LYS A 85 -2.87 -0.58 17.93
N TRP A 86 -2.18 -1.57 18.49
CA TRP A 86 -2.11 -2.91 17.89
C TRP A 86 -3.06 -3.95 18.48
N ARG A 87 -3.39 -3.86 19.77
CA ARG A 87 -4.26 -4.83 20.44
C ARG A 87 -5.62 -4.94 19.76
N PHE A 88 -6.28 -3.80 19.49
CA PHE A 88 -7.60 -3.81 18.84
C PHE A 88 -7.55 -4.37 17.41
N PRO A 89 -6.69 -3.90 16.49
CA PRO A 89 -6.51 -4.54 15.17
C PRO A 89 -6.21 -6.03 15.23
N CYS A 90 -5.39 -6.46 16.20
CA CYS A 90 -5.11 -7.88 16.43
C CYS A 90 -6.38 -8.68 16.73
N THR A 91 -7.29 -8.16 17.57
CA THR A 91 -8.60 -8.81 17.83
C THR A 91 -9.52 -8.90 16.62
N LYS A 92 -9.27 -8.10 15.58
CA LYS A 92 -10.08 -8.04 14.36
C LYS A 92 -9.43 -8.73 13.17
N SER A 93 -8.20 -9.25 13.32
CA SER A 93 -7.42 -9.82 12.20
C SER A 93 -7.32 -8.86 11.01
N VAL A 94 -7.18 -7.56 11.30
CA VAL A 94 -6.95 -6.50 10.30
C VAL A 94 -5.51 -6.00 10.39
N TYR A 95 -5.06 -5.23 9.40
CA TYR A 95 -3.67 -4.76 9.29
C TYR A 95 -3.07 -4.33 10.66
N PRO A 96 -1.85 -4.80 11.00
CA PRO A 96 -1.00 -5.74 10.24
C PRO A 96 -1.29 -7.24 10.50
N PHE A 97 -2.35 -7.57 11.24
CA PHE A 97 -2.65 -8.92 11.76
C PHE A 97 -3.54 -9.79 10.85
N HIS A 98 -3.58 -9.54 9.54
CA HIS A 98 -4.31 -10.41 8.61
C HIS A 98 -3.90 -11.88 8.79
N ASP A 99 -4.87 -12.78 8.72
CA ASP A 99 -4.75 -14.22 8.96
C ASP A 99 -4.42 -14.64 10.41
N GLY A 100 -4.04 -13.71 11.28
CA GLY A 100 -3.69 -13.97 12.67
C GLY A 100 -4.91 -14.17 13.58
N GLN A 101 -4.66 -14.73 14.76
CA GLN A 101 -5.64 -14.78 15.85
C GLN A 101 -5.03 -14.12 17.08
N TYR A 102 -5.86 -13.41 17.85
CA TYR A 102 -5.41 -12.62 19.01
C TYR A 102 -4.52 -13.44 19.96
N GLU A 103 -4.94 -14.66 20.26
CA GLU A 103 -4.28 -15.57 21.21
C GLU A 103 -2.87 -15.99 20.77
N ASP A 104 -2.54 -15.85 19.47
CA ASP A 104 -1.19 -16.15 18.99
C ASP A 104 -0.17 -15.07 19.39
N PHE A 105 -0.64 -13.86 19.67
CA PHE A 105 0.20 -12.68 19.92
C PHE A 105 0.24 -12.26 21.39
N VAL A 106 -0.76 -12.59 22.20
CA VAL A 106 -0.88 -12.11 23.60
C VAL A 106 0.39 -12.38 24.39
N ASP A 107 0.80 -13.65 24.49
CA ASP A 107 1.99 -14.04 25.27
C ASP A 107 3.28 -13.39 24.72
N VAL A 108 3.34 -13.13 23.41
CA VAL A 108 4.49 -12.45 22.79
C VAL A 108 4.55 -11.01 23.26
N PHE A 109 3.44 -10.26 23.20
CA PHE A 109 3.43 -8.87 23.66
C PHE A 109 3.58 -8.77 25.18
N GLU A 110 3.03 -9.69 25.96
CA GLU A 110 3.27 -9.77 27.41
C GLU A 110 4.76 -9.99 27.72
N HIS A 111 5.43 -10.86 26.97
CA HIS A 111 6.88 -11.02 27.05
C HIS A 111 7.62 -9.73 26.70
N LEU A 112 7.33 -9.11 25.54
CA LEU A 112 8.00 -7.87 25.14
C LEU A 112 7.81 -6.75 26.18
N ILE A 113 6.61 -6.64 26.77
CA ILE A 113 6.28 -5.64 27.79
C ILE A 113 7.03 -5.93 29.10
N SER A 114 6.97 -7.16 29.61
CA SER A 114 7.59 -7.53 30.89
C SER A 114 9.12 -7.41 30.89
N TYR A 115 9.76 -7.63 29.73
CA TYR A 115 11.20 -7.48 29.55
C TYR A 115 11.62 -6.12 28.97
N ASN A 116 10.68 -5.18 28.83
CA ASN A 116 10.94 -3.83 28.32
C ASN A 116 11.64 -3.78 26.93
N ILE A 117 11.25 -4.69 26.03
CA ILE A 117 11.79 -4.81 24.67
C ILE A 117 11.04 -3.83 23.75
N ASN A 118 11.53 -2.59 23.68
CA ASN A 118 10.88 -1.51 22.92
C ASN A 118 11.44 -1.31 21.51
N ASP A 119 12.64 -1.79 21.24
CA ASP A 119 13.29 -1.62 19.94
C ASP A 119 12.83 -2.69 18.95
N GLY A 120 11.91 -2.32 18.06
CA GLY A 120 11.43 -3.18 16.96
C GLY A 120 12.53 -3.55 15.95
N THR A 121 13.71 -2.92 16.00
CA THR A 121 14.87 -3.30 15.19
C THR A 121 15.77 -4.33 15.86
N SER A 122 15.58 -4.57 17.15
CA SER A 122 16.40 -5.49 17.93
C SER A 122 16.14 -6.95 17.57
N ARG A 123 17.17 -7.76 17.77
CA ARG A 123 17.08 -9.23 17.70
C ARG A 123 16.04 -9.78 18.70
N ALA A 124 16.03 -9.25 19.91
CA ALA A 124 15.13 -9.70 20.99
C ALA A 124 13.66 -9.53 20.60
N TYR A 125 13.30 -8.41 19.95
CA TYR A 125 11.96 -8.20 19.41
C TYR A 125 11.59 -9.28 18.39
N THR A 126 12.42 -9.50 17.37
CA THR A 126 12.13 -10.46 16.30
C THR A 126 12.03 -11.90 16.82
N GLU A 127 12.94 -12.33 17.70
CA GLU A 127 12.97 -13.70 18.20
C GLU A 127 11.79 -14.04 19.11
N ALA A 128 11.17 -13.05 19.77
CA ALA A 128 10.02 -13.26 20.65
C ALA A 128 8.81 -13.93 19.94
N PHE A 129 8.68 -13.76 18.62
CA PHE A 129 7.58 -14.32 17.84
C PHE A 129 7.82 -15.76 17.40
N PHE A 130 9.08 -16.22 17.36
CA PHE A 130 9.44 -17.50 16.75
C PHE A 130 8.86 -18.73 17.44
N PRO A 131 8.82 -18.82 18.79
CA PRO A 131 8.24 -19.99 19.47
C PRO A 131 6.76 -20.21 19.11
N ASN A 132 5.98 -19.12 19.05
CA ASN A 132 4.56 -19.22 18.72
C ASN A 132 4.34 -19.60 17.25
N ALA A 133 5.16 -19.07 16.34
CA ALA A 133 5.12 -19.44 14.93
C ALA A 133 5.47 -20.93 14.73
N ALA A 134 6.54 -21.41 15.38
CA ALA A 134 6.95 -22.81 15.32
C ALA A 134 5.86 -23.77 15.85
N ARG A 135 5.19 -23.39 16.96
CA ARG A 135 4.06 -24.16 17.52
C ARG A 135 2.89 -24.27 16.55
N LEU A 136 2.57 -23.19 15.84
CA LEU A 136 1.51 -23.20 14.83
C LEU A 136 1.89 -24.05 13.62
N ILE A 137 3.14 -23.97 13.14
CA ILE A 137 3.64 -24.80 12.05
C ILE A 137 3.57 -26.28 12.42
N ALA A 138 4.04 -26.67 13.61
CA ALA A 138 3.98 -28.07 14.06
C ALA A 138 2.53 -28.60 14.15
N ARG A 139 1.58 -27.75 14.59
CA ARG A 139 0.14 -28.09 14.56
C ARG A 139 -0.37 -28.22 13.12
N GLY A 140 0.07 -27.36 12.21
CA GLY A 140 -0.25 -27.43 10.79
C GLY A 140 0.28 -28.71 10.14
N ASP A 141 1.52 -29.09 10.42
CA ASP A 141 2.14 -30.32 9.90
C ASP A 141 1.37 -31.57 10.39
N LYS A 142 0.91 -31.55 11.66
CA LYS A 142 0.06 -32.61 12.22
C LYS A 142 -1.32 -32.67 11.54
N ALA A 143 -1.97 -31.52 11.30
CA ALA A 143 -3.25 -31.47 10.61
C ALA A 143 -3.14 -31.96 9.16
N ALA A 144 -2.07 -31.57 8.45
CA ALA A 144 -1.79 -32.05 7.09
C ALA A 144 -1.59 -33.57 7.06
N SER A 145 -0.80 -34.11 8.00
CA SER A 145 -0.56 -35.55 8.12
C SER A 145 -1.83 -36.35 8.48
N ALA A 146 -2.79 -35.71 9.14
CA ALA A 146 -4.09 -36.28 9.48
C ALA A 146 -5.13 -36.18 8.35
N GLY A 147 -4.75 -35.63 7.18
CA GLY A 147 -5.66 -35.46 6.05
C GLY A 147 -6.60 -34.25 6.15
N ASP A 148 -6.27 -33.23 6.96
CA ASP A 148 -7.02 -31.96 7.05
C ASP A 148 -6.18 -30.79 6.48
N PRO A 149 -6.07 -30.67 5.15
CA PRO A 149 -5.29 -29.62 4.52
C PRO A 149 -5.86 -28.22 4.75
N LYS A 150 -7.17 -28.10 5.01
CA LYS A 150 -7.82 -26.82 5.28
C LYS A 150 -7.39 -26.27 6.64
N GLN A 151 -7.44 -27.10 7.68
CA GLN A 151 -6.95 -26.72 9.00
C GLN A 151 -5.44 -26.46 8.98
N ALA A 152 -4.67 -27.27 8.27
CA ALA A 152 -3.23 -27.05 8.11
C ALA A 152 -2.94 -25.67 7.50
N SER A 153 -3.59 -25.33 6.38
CA SER A 153 -3.45 -24.02 5.74
C SER A 153 -3.77 -22.86 6.68
N GLN A 154 -4.85 -22.96 7.47
CA GLN A 154 -5.21 -21.91 8.44
C GLN A 154 -4.14 -21.70 9.52
N LEU A 155 -3.54 -22.80 10.02
CA LEU A 155 -2.49 -22.73 11.03
C LEU A 155 -1.19 -22.15 10.46
N TYR A 156 -0.82 -22.51 9.23
CA TYR A 156 0.34 -21.94 8.55
C TYR A 156 0.17 -20.43 8.27
N LEU A 157 -1.02 -19.98 7.84
CA LEU A 157 -1.28 -18.55 7.64
C LEU A 157 -1.18 -17.75 8.95
N ARG A 158 -1.65 -18.31 10.07
CA ARG A 158 -1.46 -17.70 11.40
C ARG A 158 0.03 -17.58 11.78
N ALA A 159 0.84 -18.60 11.47
CA ALA A 159 2.28 -18.53 11.65
C ALA A 159 2.93 -17.46 10.75
N CYS A 160 2.46 -17.31 9.51
CA CYS A 160 2.90 -16.23 8.61
C CYS A 160 2.59 -14.84 9.20
N ALA A 161 1.43 -14.67 9.84
CA ALA A 161 1.08 -13.42 10.51
C ALA A 161 2.06 -13.09 11.66
N LEU A 162 2.51 -14.08 12.44
CA LEU A 162 3.56 -13.88 13.45
C LEU A 162 4.88 -13.45 12.82
N TYR A 163 5.34 -14.12 11.76
CA TYR A 163 6.58 -13.73 11.08
C TYR A 163 6.51 -12.33 10.48
N ARG A 164 5.34 -11.91 9.96
CA ARG A 164 5.09 -10.55 9.48
C ARG A 164 5.31 -9.52 10.60
N ILE A 165 4.76 -9.74 11.80
CA ILE A 165 4.97 -8.82 12.93
C ILE A 165 6.43 -8.85 13.42
N ALA A 166 7.07 -10.02 13.40
CA ALA A 166 8.45 -10.21 13.83
C ALA A 166 9.48 -9.41 13.01
N ARG A 167 9.16 -9.13 11.74
CA ARG A 167 10.06 -8.45 10.79
C ARG A 167 9.77 -6.95 10.63
N PHE A 168 8.82 -6.39 11.38
CA PHE A 168 8.70 -4.92 11.49
C PHE A 168 10.02 -4.29 11.99
N PRO A 169 10.30 -3.02 11.68
CA PRO A 169 9.52 -2.18 10.78
C PRO A 169 9.68 -2.55 9.30
N TYR A 170 10.85 -3.04 8.89
CA TYR A 170 11.19 -3.10 7.47
C TYR A 170 12.39 -4.02 7.24
N ILE A 171 12.46 -4.64 6.06
CA ILE A 171 13.64 -5.38 5.58
C ILE A 171 13.91 -5.12 4.10
N THR A 172 15.17 -5.28 3.73
CA THR A 172 15.65 -5.28 2.34
C THR A 172 16.84 -6.22 2.21
N ALA A 173 17.01 -6.80 1.04
CA ALA A 173 18.22 -7.51 0.63
C ALA A 173 19.14 -6.66 -0.24
N PHE A 174 18.77 -5.41 -0.55
CA PHE A 174 19.52 -4.50 -1.39
C PHE A 174 20.04 -3.29 -0.60
N PRO A 175 21.33 -2.90 -0.74
CA PRO A 175 22.37 -3.64 -1.46
C PRO A 175 22.78 -4.93 -0.74
N ASP A 176 22.51 -5.02 0.57
CA ASP A 176 22.77 -6.17 1.43
C ASP A 176 21.56 -6.45 2.32
N ILE A 177 21.54 -7.63 2.94
CA ILE A 177 20.51 -7.99 3.92
C ILE A 177 20.60 -7.06 5.12
N SER A 178 19.58 -6.23 5.31
CA SER A 178 19.57 -5.19 6.35
C SER A 178 19.58 -5.74 7.78
N CYS A 179 19.01 -6.93 8.00
CA CYS A 179 18.97 -7.57 9.31
C CYS A 179 18.84 -9.09 9.16
N PRO A 180 19.89 -9.88 9.48
CA PRO A 180 19.88 -11.34 9.26
C PRO A 180 18.75 -12.09 9.98
N ILE A 181 18.38 -11.68 11.20
CA ILE A 181 17.33 -12.36 11.97
C ILE A 181 15.93 -12.10 11.42
N LYS A 182 15.67 -10.88 10.92
CA LYS A 182 14.41 -10.56 10.23
C LYS A 182 14.36 -11.19 8.85
N TRP A 183 15.51 -11.29 8.18
CA TRP A 183 15.61 -12.02 6.92
C TRP A 183 15.28 -13.50 7.10
N LYS A 184 15.72 -14.10 8.20
CA LYS A 184 15.33 -15.47 8.57
C LYS A 184 13.82 -15.61 8.77
N ALA A 185 13.20 -14.66 9.47
CA ALA A 185 11.74 -14.61 9.62
C ALA A 185 11.03 -14.50 8.25
N TRP A 186 11.58 -13.69 7.33
CA TRP A 186 11.08 -13.57 5.97
C TRP A 186 11.17 -14.88 5.17
N GLN A 187 12.31 -15.56 5.19
CA GLN A 187 12.46 -16.85 4.49
C GLN A 187 11.49 -17.90 5.04
N TRP A 188 11.40 -18.01 6.37
CA TRP A 188 10.44 -18.92 7.01
C TRP A 188 8.98 -18.54 6.73
N GLN A 189 8.67 -17.25 6.60
CA GLN A 189 7.36 -16.80 6.16
C GLN A 189 7.04 -17.29 4.75
N LYS A 190 7.96 -17.13 3.79
CA LYS A 190 7.78 -17.62 2.41
C LYS A 190 7.56 -19.13 2.38
N GLU A 191 8.43 -19.89 3.04
CA GLU A 191 8.32 -21.37 3.11
C GLU A 191 6.98 -21.81 3.71
N THR A 192 6.58 -21.19 4.82
CA THR A 192 5.31 -21.51 5.51
C THR A 192 4.10 -21.11 4.69
N TYR A 193 4.17 -19.99 3.98
CA TYR A 193 3.10 -19.52 3.10
C TYR A 193 2.90 -20.46 1.91
N LEU A 194 3.99 -20.93 1.28
CA LEU A 194 3.91 -21.92 0.20
C LEU A 194 3.38 -23.27 0.69
N LYS A 195 3.72 -23.70 1.91
CA LYS A 195 3.06 -24.85 2.56
C LYS A 195 1.55 -24.62 2.69
N ALA A 196 1.13 -23.45 3.16
CA ALA A 196 -0.29 -23.09 3.26
C ALA A 196 -1.00 -23.15 1.91
N ALA A 197 -0.36 -22.61 0.87
CA ALA A 197 -0.93 -22.48 -0.46
C ALA A 197 -0.96 -23.79 -1.26
N SER A 198 -0.20 -24.80 -0.86
CA SER A 198 -0.07 -26.07 -1.59
C SER A 198 -1.40 -26.83 -1.80
N ALA A 199 -2.38 -26.60 -0.93
CA ALA A 199 -3.70 -27.22 -0.99
C ALA A 199 -4.80 -26.31 -1.55
N TRP A 200 -4.46 -25.08 -1.97
CA TRP A 200 -5.46 -24.15 -2.50
C TRP A 200 -5.89 -24.53 -3.91
N GLU A 201 -7.15 -24.25 -4.23
CA GLU A 201 -7.70 -24.51 -5.57
C GLU A 201 -6.97 -23.70 -6.66
N CYS A 202 -6.64 -22.45 -6.34
CA CYS A 202 -5.80 -21.57 -7.16
C CYS A 202 -4.43 -21.42 -6.44
N PRO A 203 -3.47 -22.31 -6.74
CA PRO A 203 -2.20 -22.37 -6.01
C PRO A 203 -1.37 -21.10 -6.21
N VAL A 204 -0.42 -20.89 -5.30
CA VAL A 204 0.62 -19.87 -5.44
C VAL A 204 1.81 -20.48 -6.19
N GLU A 205 2.20 -19.85 -7.29
CA GLU A 205 3.43 -20.16 -8.03
C GLU A 205 4.46 -19.07 -7.71
N GLU A 206 5.62 -19.43 -7.15
CA GLU A 206 6.77 -18.54 -7.07
C GLU A 206 7.55 -18.63 -8.39
N VAL A 207 7.69 -17.50 -9.08
CA VAL A 207 8.40 -17.39 -10.35
C VAL A 207 9.56 -16.43 -10.20
N GLU A 208 10.74 -16.85 -10.67
CA GLU A 208 11.93 -16.01 -10.81
C GLU A 208 11.99 -15.46 -12.23
N ILE A 209 11.49 -14.23 -12.42
CA ILE A 209 11.48 -13.58 -13.74
C ILE A 209 12.88 -13.09 -14.09
N PRO A 210 13.43 -13.39 -15.28
CA PRO A 210 14.66 -12.76 -15.75
C PRO A 210 14.52 -11.23 -15.84
N HIS A 211 15.36 -10.49 -15.14
CA HIS A 211 15.40 -9.02 -15.16
C HIS A 211 16.10 -8.55 -16.46
N MET A 212 15.41 -8.66 -17.59
CA MET A 212 15.96 -8.45 -18.94
C MET A 212 16.49 -7.02 -19.17
N HIS A 213 15.89 -6.04 -18.50
CA HIS A 213 16.27 -4.63 -18.62
C HIS A 213 17.23 -4.17 -17.53
N LYS A 214 17.77 -5.08 -16.70
CA LYS A 214 18.67 -4.72 -15.59
C LYS A 214 19.86 -3.89 -16.05
N GLN A 215 20.20 -2.86 -15.27
CA GLN A 215 21.41 -2.05 -15.48
C GLN A 215 22.08 -1.72 -14.16
N GLY A 216 23.34 -1.29 -14.22
CA GLY A 216 24.09 -0.90 -13.04
C GLY A 216 24.16 -2.04 -12.00
N ARG A 217 23.63 -1.79 -10.80
CA ARG A 217 23.64 -2.74 -9.68
C ARG A 217 22.39 -3.60 -9.58
N ASP A 218 21.44 -3.47 -10.51
CA ASP A 218 20.26 -4.33 -10.55
C ASP A 218 20.65 -5.83 -10.58
N ARG A 219 19.95 -6.64 -9.79
CA ARG A 219 20.16 -8.10 -9.77
C ARG A 219 19.37 -8.81 -10.88
N ALA A 220 19.73 -10.07 -11.11
CA ALA A 220 19.36 -10.81 -12.31
C ALA A 220 17.92 -11.34 -12.35
N ASN A 221 17.29 -11.60 -11.21
CA ASN A 221 15.99 -12.28 -11.13
C ASN A 221 15.01 -11.49 -10.26
N ILE A 222 13.76 -11.40 -10.70
CA ILE A 222 12.66 -10.73 -9.99
C ILE A 222 11.72 -11.82 -9.47
N PRO A 223 11.74 -12.11 -8.15
CA PRO A 223 10.82 -13.05 -7.55
C PRO A 223 9.41 -12.47 -7.51
N VAL A 224 8.43 -13.24 -7.98
CA VAL A 224 7.00 -12.88 -7.97
C VAL A 224 6.14 -14.03 -7.48
N TYR A 225 4.97 -13.72 -6.93
CA TYR A 225 3.93 -14.71 -6.65
C TYR A 225 2.81 -14.55 -7.67
N VAL A 226 2.51 -15.64 -8.36
CA VAL A 226 1.44 -15.70 -9.36
C VAL A 226 0.31 -16.57 -8.82
N ARG A 227 -0.92 -16.09 -8.95
CA ARG A 227 -2.13 -16.91 -8.76
C ARG A 227 -3.09 -16.66 -9.92
N LEU A 228 -3.56 -17.72 -10.54
CA LEU A 228 -4.51 -17.66 -11.66
C LEU A 228 -5.77 -18.44 -11.33
N PRO A 229 -6.96 -18.00 -11.79
CA PRO A 229 -8.17 -18.81 -11.72
C PRO A 229 -7.96 -20.13 -12.46
N ARG A 230 -8.35 -21.26 -11.84
CA ARG A 230 -8.10 -22.60 -12.37
C ARG A 230 -8.62 -22.79 -13.81
N SER A 231 -9.79 -22.23 -14.11
CA SER A 231 -10.43 -22.29 -15.44
C SER A 231 -9.72 -21.49 -16.53
N LEU A 232 -8.86 -20.52 -16.18
CA LEU A 232 -8.17 -19.61 -17.10
C LEU A 232 -6.65 -19.78 -17.06
N SER A 233 -6.17 -20.88 -16.47
CA SER A 233 -4.74 -21.15 -16.27
C SER A 233 -4.00 -21.62 -17.54
N SER A 234 -4.66 -21.65 -18.70
CA SER A 234 -4.08 -22.13 -19.96
C SER A 234 -3.82 -20.98 -20.95
N ARG A 235 -2.75 -21.08 -21.74
CA ARG A 235 -2.42 -20.14 -22.82
C ARG A 235 -3.50 -19.96 -23.89
N ARG A 236 -4.50 -20.84 -23.92
CA ARG A 236 -5.64 -20.77 -24.85
C ARG A 236 -6.73 -19.80 -24.39
N GLN A 237 -6.73 -19.43 -23.09
CA GLN A 237 -7.66 -18.48 -22.50
C GLN A 237 -6.92 -17.56 -21.53
N PRO A 238 -6.18 -16.56 -22.04
CA PRO A 238 -5.45 -15.62 -21.21
C PRO A 238 -6.37 -14.90 -20.20
N CYS A 239 -5.86 -14.68 -18.99
CA CYS A 239 -6.63 -14.13 -17.88
C CYS A 239 -6.31 -12.64 -17.66
N PRO A 240 -7.31 -11.76 -17.46
CA PRO A 240 -7.09 -10.40 -16.96
C PRO A 240 -6.31 -10.45 -15.65
N VAL A 241 -5.44 -9.48 -15.40
CA VAL A 241 -4.46 -9.60 -14.32
C VAL A 241 -4.25 -8.29 -13.57
N VAL A 242 -4.10 -8.42 -12.26
CA VAL A 242 -3.69 -7.33 -11.38
C VAL A 242 -2.22 -7.52 -11.01
N LEU A 243 -1.37 -6.58 -11.42
CA LEU A 243 -0.02 -6.41 -10.92
C LEU A 243 -0.09 -5.67 -9.57
N LEU A 244 0.05 -6.40 -8.47
CA LEU A 244 -0.04 -5.87 -7.11
C LEU A 244 1.36 -5.50 -6.62
N MET A 245 1.62 -4.21 -6.46
CA MET A 245 2.87 -3.68 -5.92
C MET A 245 2.74 -3.51 -4.40
N THR A 246 3.64 -4.18 -3.67
CA THR A 246 3.68 -4.18 -2.20
C THR A 246 4.08 -2.83 -1.60
N GLY A 247 3.99 -2.73 -0.27
CA GLY A 247 4.35 -1.53 0.48
C GLY A 247 5.69 -1.66 1.20
N LEU A 248 5.94 -0.78 2.17
CA LEU A 248 7.17 -0.79 2.97
C LEU A 248 7.34 -2.09 3.77
N ASP A 249 6.25 -2.58 4.37
CA ASP A 249 6.29 -3.65 5.37
C ASP A 249 5.34 -4.82 5.11
N GLY A 250 4.44 -4.74 4.12
CA GLY A 250 3.59 -5.84 3.68
C GLY A 250 4.04 -6.39 2.33
N TYR A 251 4.39 -7.67 2.26
CA TYR A 251 5.09 -8.34 1.15
C TYR A 251 4.26 -9.43 0.47
N ARG A 252 4.82 -10.16 -0.51
CA ARG A 252 4.10 -11.16 -1.31
C ARG A 252 3.24 -12.15 -0.47
N PRO A 253 3.73 -12.76 0.63
CA PRO A 253 2.95 -13.65 1.51
C PRO A 253 1.82 -12.97 2.31
N ASP A 254 1.71 -11.64 2.27
CA ASP A 254 0.79 -10.85 3.11
C ASP A 254 -0.51 -10.48 2.39
N ASN A 255 -0.72 -11.02 1.19
CA ASN A 255 -1.75 -10.58 0.26
C ASN A 255 -2.79 -11.65 -0.10
N THR A 256 -2.97 -12.68 0.74
CA THR A 256 -3.95 -13.78 0.54
C THR A 256 -5.34 -13.25 0.17
N LEU A 257 -5.92 -12.42 1.04
CA LEU A 257 -7.28 -11.92 0.89
C LEU A 257 -7.45 -11.04 -0.35
N ARG A 258 -6.45 -10.19 -0.68
CA ARG A 258 -6.49 -9.38 -1.91
C ARG A 258 -6.44 -10.26 -3.16
N CYS A 259 -5.58 -11.28 -3.15
CA CYS A 259 -5.51 -12.22 -4.27
C CYS A 259 -6.81 -13.01 -4.42
N ASP A 260 -7.43 -13.45 -3.32
CA ASP A 260 -8.72 -14.16 -3.37
C ASP A 260 -9.85 -13.27 -3.91
N GLU A 261 -9.83 -11.96 -3.61
CA GLU A 261 -10.76 -10.98 -4.21
C GLU A 261 -10.54 -10.80 -5.72
N PHE A 262 -9.31 -10.90 -6.22
CA PHE A 262 -9.05 -10.89 -7.67
C PHE A 262 -9.53 -12.18 -8.33
N LEU A 263 -9.18 -13.33 -7.73
CA LEU A 263 -9.54 -14.65 -8.25
C LEU A 263 -11.06 -14.85 -8.31
N SER A 264 -11.80 -14.38 -7.30
CA SER A 264 -13.27 -14.48 -7.28
C SER A 264 -13.96 -13.66 -8.37
N ARG A 265 -13.26 -12.67 -8.94
CA ARG A 265 -13.68 -11.87 -10.10
C ARG A 265 -13.19 -12.41 -11.43
N GLY A 266 -12.49 -13.55 -11.41
CA GLY A 266 -11.91 -14.17 -12.59
C GLY A 266 -10.64 -13.48 -13.08
N TRP A 267 -9.93 -12.76 -12.20
CA TRP A 267 -8.66 -12.10 -12.51
C TRP A 267 -7.49 -12.83 -11.84
N GLY A 268 -6.37 -12.92 -12.55
CA GLY A 268 -5.10 -13.36 -12.01
C GLY A 268 -4.44 -12.28 -11.15
N SER A 269 -3.47 -12.69 -10.36
CA SER A 269 -2.61 -11.79 -9.60
C SER A 269 -1.13 -12.09 -9.87
N VAL A 270 -0.36 -11.02 -10.00
CA VAL A 270 1.11 -11.04 -9.98
C VAL A 270 1.52 -10.09 -8.87
N VAL A 271 2.04 -10.63 -7.76
CA VAL A 271 2.46 -9.82 -6.62
C VAL A 271 3.96 -9.60 -6.68
N VAL A 272 4.37 -8.33 -6.68
CA VAL A 272 5.76 -7.90 -6.84
C VAL A 272 6.21 -7.05 -5.67
N GLU A 273 7.48 -7.21 -5.30
CA GLU A 273 8.14 -6.30 -4.38
C GLU A 273 8.59 -5.03 -5.08
N ILE A 274 8.58 -3.92 -4.36
CA ILE A 274 9.01 -2.62 -4.87
C ILE A 274 10.49 -2.38 -4.59
N PRO A 275 11.17 -1.50 -5.36
CA PRO A 275 12.58 -1.19 -5.14
C PRO A 275 12.88 -0.83 -3.68
N GLY A 276 13.88 -1.52 -3.15
CA GLY A 276 14.29 -1.39 -1.77
C GLY A 276 13.42 -2.12 -0.75
N THR A 277 12.51 -3.03 -1.11
CA THR A 277 11.81 -3.87 -0.12
C THR A 277 12.10 -5.35 -0.34
N ALA A 278 12.14 -6.12 0.76
CA ALA A 278 12.27 -7.57 0.73
C ALA A 278 13.40 -8.07 -0.20
N ASP A 279 13.11 -8.99 -1.12
CA ASP A 279 14.04 -9.52 -2.12
C ASP A 279 13.91 -8.85 -3.50
N CYS A 280 13.41 -7.61 -3.57
CA CYS A 280 13.37 -6.86 -4.83
C CYS A 280 14.81 -6.67 -5.40
N PRO A 281 15.04 -6.98 -6.68
CA PRO A 281 16.39 -6.95 -7.26
C PRO A 281 16.83 -5.58 -7.77
N ALA A 282 15.91 -4.62 -7.92
CA ALA A 282 16.19 -3.30 -8.48
C ALA A 282 17.04 -2.46 -7.51
N ASP A 283 18.00 -1.72 -8.04
CA ASP A 283 18.82 -0.80 -7.24
C ASP A 283 17.95 0.32 -6.67
N SER A 284 17.72 0.27 -5.36
CA SER A 284 16.83 1.19 -4.69
C SER A 284 17.39 2.61 -4.58
N ALA A 285 18.69 2.79 -4.83
CA ALA A 285 19.34 4.09 -4.94
C ALA A 285 19.30 4.64 -6.38
N ASP A 286 18.84 3.90 -7.38
CA ASP A 286 18.71 4.39 -8.75
C ASP A 286 17.26 4.79 -9.02
N PRO A 287 16.95 6.08 -9.29
CA PRO A 287 15.59 6.52 -9.55
C PRO A 287 14.98 5.91 -10.81
N ASP A 288 15.77 5.36 -11.74
CA ASP A 288 15.30 4.77 -12.99
C ASP A 288 15.19 3.24 -12.95
N SER A 289 15.71 2.60 -11.89
CA SER A 289 15.56 1.15 -11.69
C SER A 289 14.11 0.64 -11.68
N PRO A 290 13.09 1.39 -11.19
CA PRO A 290 11.73 0.90 -11.20
C PRO A 290 11.20 0.69 -12.62
N ASP A 291 11.55 1.56 -13.58
CA ASP A 291 11.04 1.44 -14.94
C ASP A 291 11.63 0.22 -15.66
N ARG A 292 12.89 -0.12 -15.39
CA ARG A 292 13.55 -1.33 -15.89
C ARG A 292 12.94 -2.60 -15.27
N LEU A 293 12.65 -2.54 -13.97
CA LEU A 293 11.98 -3.60 -13.24
C LEU A 293 10.62 -3.91 -13.85
N TRP A 294 9.78 -2.90 -14.02
CA TRP A 294 8.43 -3.04 -14.58
C TRP A 294 8.45 -3.41 -16.06
N SER A 295 9.42 -2.90 -16.83
CA SER A 295 9.62 -3.32 -18.21
C SER A 295 9.82 -4.84 -18.30
N SER A 296 10.69 -5.38 -17.45
CA SER A 296 11.02 -6.82 -17.44
C SER A 296 9.85 -7.70 -16.96
N VAL A 297 9.12 -7.27 -15.93
CA VAL A 297 7.94 -8.01 -15.45
C VAL A 297 6.88 -8.12 -16.54
N LEU A 298 6.53 -7.01 -17.16
CA LEU A 298 5.48 -6.95 -18.18
C LEU A 298 5.90 -7.63 -19.50
N ASP A 299 7.17 -7.58 -19.88
CA ASP A 299 7.70 -8.36 -21.02
C ASP A 299 7.62 -9.86 -20.77
N TRP A 300 7.95 -10.30 -19.55
CA TRP A 300 7.78 -11.70 -19.14
C TRP A 300 6.30 -12.11 -19.16
N MET A 301 5.39 -11.27 -18.65
CA MET A 301 3.95 -11.54 -18.68
C MET A 301 3.45 -11.73 -20.13
N ALA A 302 3.92 -10.88 -21.05
CA ALA A 302 3.58 -11.00 -22.48
C ALA A 302 4.12 -12.31 -23.10
N ALA A 303 5.34 -12.72 -22.72
CA ALA A 303 5.96 -13.94 -23.24
C ALA A 303 5.38 -15.24 -22.64
N ASP A 304 4.93 -15.22 -21.38
CA ASP A 304 4.37 -16.38 -20.69
C ASP A 304 3.08 -16.89 -21.37
N GLY A 305 2.25 -15.96 -21.84
CA GLY A 305 1.03 -16.22 -22.62
C GLY A 305 -0.20 -16.62 -21.80
N ARG A 306 -0.10 -16.74 -20.47
CA ARG A 306 -1.27 -16.97 -19.59
C ARG A 306 -2.02 -15.68 -19.22
N PHE A 307 -1.43 -14.51 -19.44
CA PHE A 307 -1.99 -13.21 -19.08
C PHE A 307 -2.62 -12.51 -20.29
N ASP A 308 -3.82 -11.96 -20.11
CA ASP A 308 -4.43 -11.05 -21.09
C ASP A 308 -3.75 -9.68 -20.99
N MET A 309 -2.75 -9.46 -21.86
CA MET A 309 -1.98 -8.22 -21.87
C MET A 309 -2.81 -6.99 -22.30
N GLY A 310 -4.00 -7.18 -22.87
CA GLY A 310 -4.96 -6.10 -23.09
C GLY A 310 -5.70 -5.67 -21.82
N LYS A 311 -5.53 -6.40 -20.71
CA LYS A 311 -6.23 -6.20 -19.43
C LYS A 311 -5.31 -6.32 -18.22
N VAL A 312 -4.20 -5.59 -18.26
CA VAL A 312 -3.28 -5.45 -17.12
C VAL A 312 -3.63 -4.20 -16.33
N MET A 313 -3.93 -4.38 -15.04
CA MET A 313 -4.13 -3.29 -14.09
C MET A 313 -3.06 -3.32 -13.01
N VAL A 314 -2.68 -2.15 -12.50
CA VAL A 314 -1.77 -2.02 -11.36
C VAL A 314 -2.55 -1.61 -10.10
N TRP A 315 -2.16 -2.15 -8.95
CA TRP A 315 -2.54 -1.60 -7.66
C TRP A 315 -1.30 -1.52 -6.76
N GLY A 316 -0.88 -0.31 -6.40
CA GLY A 316 0.19 -0.05 -5.44
C GLY A 316 -0.34 0.28 -4.05
N LEU A 317 0.21 -0.39 -3.05
CA LEU A 317 -0.18 -0.26 -1.65
C LEU A 317 0.88 0.54 -0.87
N SER A 318 0.48 1.60 -0.15
CA SER A 318 1.37 2.41 0.68
C SER A 318 2.55 2.96 -0.13
N SER A 319 3.81 2.65 0.23
CA SER A 319 4.99 2.98 -0.58
C SER A 319 4.93 2.43 -2.01
N GLY A 320 4.14 1.38 -2.28
CA GLY A 320 3.82 0.91 -3.63
C GLY A 320 3.00 1.91 -4.44
N GLY A 321 2.24 2.79 -3.78
CA GLY A 321 1.50 3.89 -4.40
C GLY A 321 2.39 4.84 -5.19
N TYR A 322 3.61 5.14 -4.72
CA TYR A 322 4.61 5.89 -5.49
C TYR A 322 4.89 5.24 -6.85
N TYR A 323 5.15 3.93 -6.84
CA TYR A 323 5.46 3.17 -8.05
C TYR A 323 4.24 2.98 -8.95
N ALA A 324 3.04 2.89 -8.37
CA ALA A 324 1.78 2.86 -9.11
C ALA A 324 1.49 4.18 -9.82
N VAL A 325 1.83 5.34 -9.23
CA VAL A 325 1.81 6.62 -9.94
C VAL A 325 2.85 6.58 -11.05
N ARG A 326 4.12 6.28 -10.76
CA ARG A 326 5.19 6.28 -11.77
C ARG A 326 4.86 5.39 -12.98
N ILE A 327 4.49 4.13 -12.77
CA ILE A 327 4.20 3.19 -13.86
C ILE A 327 2.97 3.60 -14.67
N ALA A 328 2.00 4.31 -14.06
CA ALA A 328 0.84 4.83 -14.79
C ALA A 328 1.23 5.83 -15.87
N HIS A 329 2.34 6.55 -15.68
CA HIS A 329 2.93 7.47 -16.65
C HIS A 329 3.94 6.74 -17.57
N THR A 330 4.94 6.06 -17.00
CA THR A 330 6.07 5.50 -17.76
C THR A 330 5.70 4.29 -18.63
N HIS A 331 4.62 3.58 -18.29
CA HIS A 331 4.13 2.42 -19.02
C HIS A 331 2.64 2.53 -19.38
N LYS A 332 2.15 3.77 -19.56
CA LYS A 332 0.74 4.10 -19.84
C LYS A 332 0.08 3.17 -20.87
N GLU A 333 0.74 2.92 -21.99
CA GLU A 333 0.16 2.14 -23.12
C GLU A 333 0.08 0.63 -22.86
N ARG A 334 0.62 0.15 -21.73
CA ARG A 334 0.60 -1.27 -21.36
C ARG A 334 -0.41 -1.59 -20.26
N LEU A 335 -1.14 -0.59 -19.77
CA LEU A 335 -2.01 -0.68 -18.61
C LEU A 335 -3.39 -0.13 -18.93
N ILE A 336 -4.44 -0.83 -18.50
CA ILE A 336 -5.82 -0.33 -18.59
C ILE A 336 -6.18 0.60 -17.42
N GLY A 337 -5.40 0.56 -16.35
CA GLY A 337 -5.52 1.44 -15.20
C GLY A 337 -4.51 1.15 -14.11
N SER A 338 -4.31 2.11 -13.23
CA SER A 338 -3.45 2.01 -12.05
C SER A 338 -4.15 2.60 -10.83
N ILE A 339 -3.97 1.98 -9.67
CA ILE A 339 -4.47 2.46 -8.40
C ILE A 339 -3.27 2.78 -7.50
N ALA A 340 -3.17 4.03 -7.11
CA ALA A 340 -2.18 4.49 -6.15
C ALA A 340 -2.86 4.74 -4.80
N GLN A 341 -2.66 3.82 -3.86
CA GLN A 341 -3.28 3.89 -2.53
C GLN A 341 -2.26 4.29 -1.46
N GLY A 342 -2.44 5.46 -0.85
CA GLY A 342 -1.50 6.01 0.13
C GLY A 342 -0.15 6.41 -0.51
N ALA A 343 -0.19 7.08 -1.66
CA ALA A 343 1.00 7.42 -2.44
C ALA A 343 1.66 8.70 -1.92
N GLY A 344 2.95 8.61 -1.58
CA GLY A 344 3.81 9.77 -1.36
C GLY A 344 4.72 9.99 -2.57
N CYS A 345 4.62 11.15 -3.24
CA CYS A 345 5.23 11.38 -4.56
C CYS A 345 6.18 12.58 -4.60
N HIS A 346 6.03 13.52 -3.68
CA HIS A 346 6.73 14.80 -3.61
C HIS A 346 6.75 15.32 -2.17
N TYR A 347 5.61 15.73 -1.60
CA TYR A 347 5.56 16.43 -0.32
C TYR A 347 5.90 15.54 0.89
N SER A 348 5.68 14.23 0.79
CA SER A 348 6.22 13.24 1.75
C SER A 348 7.75 13.25 1.84
N PHE A 349 8.44 13.84 0.87
CA PHE A 349 9.89 14.03 0.85
C PHE A 349 10.34 15.38 1.41
N ASP A 350 9.42 16.29 1.75
CA ASP A 350 9.76 17.57 2.36
C ASP A 350 10.43 17.36 3.71
N GLU A 351 11.51 18.11 3.97
CA GLU A 351 12.26 18.05 5.22
C GLU A 351 11.36 18.31 6.44
N GLU A 352 10.48 19.31 6.34
CA GLU A 352 9.48 19.64 7.38
C GLU A 352 8.57 18.44 7.70
N TRP A 353 8.10 17.71 6.68
CA TRP A 353 7.28 16.52 6.88
C TRP A 353 8.07 15.40 7.55
N LEU A 354 9.29 15.15 7.05
CA LEU A 354 10.18 14.11 7.56
C LEU A 354 10.68 14.39 8.99
N ASP A 355 10.68 15.63 9.44
CA ASP A 355 10.96 16.01 10.83
C ASP A 355 9.88 15.54 11.81
N LYS A 356 8.63 15.39 11.36
CA LYS A 356 7.50 14.97 12.19
C LYS A 356 7.08 13.52 11.99
N ALA A 357 7.35 12.94 10.82
CA ALA A 357 6.87 11.62 10.40
C ALA A 357 7.17 10.48 11.40
N ASP A 358 8.31 10.52 12.11
CA ASP A 358 8.67 9.53 13.14
C ASP A 358 7.70 9.51 14.33
N GLY A 359 6.93 10.57 14.55
CA GLY A 359 5.94 10.69 15.61
C GLY A 359 4.51 10.38 15.17
N HIS A 360 4.26 10.15 13.87
CA HIS A 360 2.91 9.98 13.32
C HIS A 360 2.45 8.51 13.36
N GLU A 361 1.78 8.05 12.31
CA GLU A 361 1.03 6.80 12.30
C GLU A 361 1.88 5.53 12.30
N TYR A 362 3.15 5.58 11.89
CA TYR A 362 3.92 4.35 11.74
C TYR A 362 4.17 3.73 13.13
N PRO A 363 4.11 2.39 13.31
CA PRO A 363 4.22 1.78 14.64
C PRO A 363 5.62 1.94 15.27
N PHE A 364 6.63 2.22 14.44
CA PHE A 364 7.99 2.55 14.86
C PHE A 364 8.44 3.84 14.17
N ARG A 365 9.70 4.24 14.36
CA ARG A 365 10.30 5.32 13.57
C ARG A 365 10.28 4.96 12.08
N LEU A 366 9.73 5.84 11.25
CA LEU A 366 9.54 5.63 9.81
C LEU A 366 10.81 6.01 9.02
N THR A 367 11.42 7.13 9.37
CA THR A 367 12.51 7.73 8.59
C THR A 367 13.74 6.84 8.44
N PRO A 368 14.18 6.00 9.42
CA PRO A 368 15.30 5.08 9.20
C PRO A 368 14.99 4.02 8.14
N ALA A 369 13.76 3.48 8.14
CA ALA A 369 13.33 2.52 7.14
C ALA A 369 13.22 3.16 5.75
N MET A 370 12.68 4.38 5.66
CA MET A 370 12.56 5.11 4.40
C MET A 370 13.93 5.54 3.83
N ALA A 371 14.88 5.94 4.68
CA ALA A 371 16.24 6.25 4.26
C ALA A 371 16.91 5.02 3.61
N MET A 372 16.89 3.88 4.30
CA MET A 372 17.44 2.62 3.79
C MET A 372 16.72 2.17 2.51
N LYS A 373 15.38 2.27 2.45
CA LYS A 373 14.60 1.95 1.25
C LYS A 373 15.04 2.75 0.04
N HIS A 374 15.38 4.03 0.19
CA HIS A 374 15.83 4.89 -0.92
C HIS A 374 17.36 4.89 -1.11
N GLY A 375 18.07 3.98 -0.44
CA GLY A 375 19.51 3.78 -0.60
C GLY A 375 20.37 4.87 0.04
N TYR A 376 19.88 5.53 1.09
CA TYR A 376 20.64 6.48 1.90
C TYR A 376 21.22 5.78 3.13
N GLU A 377 22.45 6.14 3.52
CA GLU A 377 23.12 5.57 4.68
C GLU A 377 22.60 6.18 5.98
N THR A 378 22.19 7.45 5.94
CA THR A 378 21.69 8.18 7.12
C THR A 378 20.35 8.86 6.87
N VAL A 379 19.59 9.06 7.95
CA VAL A 379 18.33 9.83 7.92
C VAL A 379 18.58 11.29 7.53
N ALA A 380 19.72 11.87 7.93
CA ALA A 380 20.07 13.25 7.61
C ALA A 380 20.26 13.44 6.09
N GLU A 381 21.03 12.57 5.45
CA GLU A 381 21.20 12.60 3.99
C GLU A 381 19.87 12.37 3.27
N TYR A 382 19.06 11.42 3.76
CA TYR A 382 17.73 11.17 3.22
C TYR A 382 16.86 12.43 3.23
N LYS A 383 16.73 13.12 4.37
CA LYS A 383 15.91 14.34 4.50
C LYS A 383 16.29 15.43 3.51
N THR A 384 17.59 15.66 3.35
CA THR A 384 18.10 16.71 2.45
C THR A 384 18.12 16.31 0.97
N GLY A 385 18.17 15.02 0.66
CA GLY A 385 18.48 14.52 -0.67
C GLY A 385 17.34 13.83 -1.41
N VAL A 386 16.38 13.24 -0.69
CA VAL A 386 15.37 12.34 -1.29
C VAL A 386 14.47 13.06 -2.27
N GLN A 387 13.98 14.25 -1.93
CA GLN A 387 13.10 15.03 -2.79
C GLN A 387 13.73 15.26 -4.16
N LYS A 388 14.95 15.81 -4.21
CA LYS A 388 15.68 16.08 -5.46
C LYS A 388 15.84 14.83 -6.34
N LYS A 389 15.95 13.66 -5.74
CA LYS A 389 16.26 12.40 -6.43
C LYS A 389 15.02 11.62 -6.86
N PHE A 390 13.97 11.62 -6.04
CA PHE A 390 12.83 10.71 -6.21
C PHE A 390 11.48 11.42 -6.40
N SER A 391 11.39 12.73 -6.20
CA SER A 391 10.17 13.51 -6.45
C SER A 391 9.66 13.29 -7.87
N LEU A 392 8.44 12.75 -8.01
CA LEU A 392 7.83 12.53 -9.33
C LEU A 392 7.44 13.85 -10.01
N LEU A 393 7.34 14.93 -9.23
CA LEU A 393 7.16 16.29 -9.73
C LEU A 393 8.48 16.82 -10.31
N ASP A 394 9.57 16.79 -9.55
CA ASP A 394 10.85 17.40 -9.95
C ASP A 394 11.51 16.63 -11.11
N THR A 395 11.27 15.32 -11.18
CA THR A 395 11.78 14.46 -12.26
C THR A 395 10.99 14.58 -13.56
N GLY A 396 9.88 15.32 -13.61
CA GLY A 396 9.12 15.50 -14.84
C GLY A 396 8.16 14.34 -15.17
N ILE A 397 8.00 13.34 -14.29
CA ILE A 397 7.24 12.13 -14.57
C ILE A 397 5.73 12.42 -14.59
N ILE A 398 5.21 13.12 -13.59
CA ILE A 398 3.76 13.36 -13.46
C ILE A 398 3.21 14.36 -14.49
N GLN A 399 4.10 15.12 -15.14
CA GLN A 399 3.78 16.03 -16.23
C GLN A 399 3.41 15.26 -17.52
N GLN A 400 3.87 14.01 -17.65
CA GLN A 400 3.55 13.17 -18.80
C GLN A 400 2.10 12.67 -18.74
N PRO A 401 1.49 12.27 -19.87
CA PRO A 401 0.21 11.57 -19.86
C PRO A 401 0.28 10.28 -19.01
N SER A 402 -0.81 9.95 -18.32
CA SER A 402 -0.98 8.66 -17.60
C SER A 402 -2.12 7.82 -18.18
N THR A 403 -2.11 6.52 -17.90
CA THR A 403 -3.29 5.65 -18.02
C THR A 403 -4.37 6.13 -17.02
N ARG A 404 -5.54 5.47 -16.98
CA ARG A 404 -6.54 5.77 -15.94
C ARG A 404 -5.93 5.55 -14.56
N LEU A 405 -5.83 6.61 -13.76
CA LEU A 405 -5.19 6.57 -12.45
C LEU A 405 -6.21 6.91 -11.36
N LEU A 406 -6.44 5.97 -10.44
CA LEU A 406 -7.26 6.16 -9.25
C LEU A 406 -6.38 6.42 -8.03
N LEU A 407 -6.61 7.56 -7.38
CA LEU A 407 -5.93 7.97 -6.17
C LEU A 407 -6.80 7.66 -4.94
N ILE A 408 -6.27 6.92 -3.98
CA ILE A 408 -6.99 6.52 -2.77
C ILE A 408 -6.17 6.89 -1.55
N ASN A 409 -6.74 7.69 -0.65
CA ASN A 409 -6.08 7.94 0.63
C ASN A 409 -7.03 8.43 1.72
N GLY A 410 -6.57 8.42 2.98
CA GLY A 410 -7.18 9.16 4.07
C GLY A 410 -6.70 10.60 4.10
N THR A 411 -7.55 11.55 4.49
CA THR A 411 -7.16 12.97 4.54
C THR A 411 -6.33 13.33 5.77
N GLN A 412 -6.17 12.41 6.72
CA GLN A 412 -5.29 12.54 7.89
C GLN A 412 -4.14 11.54 7.85
N ASP A 413 -3.75 11.09 6.65
CA ASP A 413 -2.60 10.22 6.47
C ASP A 413 -1.31 10.91 6.96
N GLY A 414 -0.82 10.44 8.10
CA GLY A 414 0.41 10.92 8.74
C GLY A 414 1.67 10.25 8.22
N LEU A 415 1.58 9.31 7.25
CA LEU A 415 2.74 8.74 6.56
C LEU A 415 3.02 9.49 5.26
N MET A 416 1.97 9.66 4.45
CA MET A 416 2.01 10.32 3.15
C MET A 416 0.95 11.43 3.11
N PRO A 417 1.36 12.71 3.06
CA PRO A 417 0.41 13.83 3.12
C PRO A 417 -0.60 13.73 1.97
N ILE A 418 -1.86 14.07 2.24
CA ILE A 418 -2.93 13.99 1.23
C ILE A 418 -2.64 14.91 0.02
N GLU A 419 -1.86 15.96 0.24
CA GLU A 419 -1.31 16.88 -0.76
C GLU A 419 -0.57 16.14 -1.87
N ASP A 420 0.13 15.04 -1.57
CA ASP A 420 0.77 14.22 -2.60
C ASP A 420 -0.24 13.64 -3.59
N SER A 421 -1.43 13.28 -3.12
CA SER A 421 -2.50 12.80 -3.99
C SER A 421 -3.25 13.95 -4.68
N ILE A 422 -3.46 15.08 -4.00
CA ILE A 422 -4.20 16.22 -4.57
C ILE A 422 -3.40 16.89 -5.69
N MET A 423 -2.10 17.08 -5.50
CA MET A 423 -1.22 17.75 -6.46
C MET A 423 -1.18 17.05 -7.82
N LEU A 424 -1.38 15.72 -7.86
CA LEU A 424 -1.42 14.95 -9.11
C LEU A 424 -2.54 15.40 -10.08
N PHE A 425 -3.58 16.09 -9.61
CA PHE A 425 -4.63 16.66 -10.46
C PHE A 425 -4.19 17.88 -11.26
N GLU A 426 -3.08 18.50 -10.91
CA GLU A 426 -2.53 19.69 -11.59
C GLU A 426 -1.67 19.32 -12.81
N TYR A 427 -1.30 18.05 -12.95
CA TYR A 427 -0.32 17.59 -13.95
C TYR A 427 -0.83 16.41 -14.79
N GLY A 428 -0.33 16.31 -16.02
CA GLY A 428 -0.58 15.16 -16.92
C GLY A 428 -2.03 15.04 -17.37
N THR A 429 -2.51 13.80 -17.54
CA THR A 429 -3.92 13.53 -17.88
C THR A 429 -4.84 13.64 -16.66
N PRO A 430 -6.14 13.94 -16.84
CA PRO A 430 -7.12 13.91 -15.75
C PRO A 430 -7.13 12.57 -15.01
N LYS A 431 -7.34 12.63 -13.70
CA LYS A 431 -7.29 11.49 -12.78
C LYS A 431 -8.62 11.30 -12.05
N GLU A 432 -8.74 10.20 -11.33
CA GLU A 432 -9.88 9.89 -10.48
C GLU A 432 -9.39 9.79 -9.02
N ALA A 433 -10.23 10.15 -8.05
CA ALA A 433 -9.87 9.98 -6.65
C ALA A 433 -11.05 9.58 -5.78
N ARG A 434 -10.73 8.87 -4.70
CA ARG A 434 -11.60 8.73 -3.54
C ARG A 434 -10.78 8.91 -2.27
N PHE A 435 -11.00 10.06 -1.63
CA PHE A 435 -10.41 10.38 -0.34
C PHE A 435 -11.40 10.16 0.79
N PHE A 436 -10.90 9.73 1.94
CA PHE A 436 -11.70 9.40 3.13
C PHE A 436 -11.46 10.45 4.22
N PRO A 437 -12.40 11.39 4.43
CA PRO A 437 -12.24 12.46 5.43
C PRO A 437 -11.99 11.92 6.83
N GLY A 438 -10.97 12.43 7.50
CA GLY A 438 -10.58 12.02 8.86
C GLY A 438 -9.98 10.62 8.96
N ALA A 439 -9.87 9.88 7.85
CA ALA A 439 -9.21 8.60 7.84
C ALA A 439 -7.69 8.77 7.77
N LEU A 440 -7.01 7.81 8.36
CA LEU A 440 -5.57 7.65 8.40
C LEU A 440 -5.02 7.03 7.09
N HIS A 441 -3.74 6.64 7.10
CA HIS A 441 -3.03 6.08 5.95
C HIS A 441 -3.84 5.07 5.12
N MET A 442 -3.80 5.24 3.80
CA MET A 442 -4.50 4.43 2.78
C MET A 442 -6.04 4.47 2.85
N GLY A 443 -6.65 5.20 3.78
CA GLY A 443 -8.11 5.19 3.99
C GLY A 443 -8.65 3.81 4.38
N TYR A 444 -7.79 2.92 4.89
CA TYR A 444 -8.12 1.54 5.21
C TYR A 444 -8.95 1.44 6.51
N PRO A 445 -9.95 0.52 6.62
CA PRO A 445 -10.40 -0.47 5.63
C PRO A 445 -11.44 0.03 4.63
N MET A 446 -11.93 1.28 4.75
CA MET A 446 -13.03 1.80 3.94
C MET A 446 -12.73 1.84 2.44
N ALA A 447 -11.46 2.05 2.10
CA ALA A 447 -10.94 2.09 0.73
C ALA A 447 -11.42 0.94 -0.17
N ASN A 448 -11.50 -0.28 0.35
CA ASN A 448 -11.85 -1.46 -0.45
C ASN A 448 -13.25 -1.35 -1.07
N GLY A 449 -14.19 -0.68 -0.40
CA GLY A 449 -15.55 -0.45 -0.93
C GLY A 449 -15.59 0.52 -2.12
N SER A 450 -14.48 1.20 -2.44
CA SER A 450 -14.34 2.06 -3.61
C SER A 450 -13.37 1.48 -4.64
N VAL A 451 -12.30 0.81 -4.19
CA VAL A 451 -11.30 0.21 -5.09
C VAL A 451 -11.91 -0.89 -5.95
N TYR A 452 -12.49 -1.95 -5.36
CA TYR A 452 -12.97 -3.09 -6.15
C TYR A 452 -14.05 -2.70 -7.17
N PRO A 453 -15.08 -1.87 -6.84
CA PRO A 453 -16.05 -1.43 -7.84
C PRO A 453 -15.43 -0.61 -8.97
N TRP A 454 -14.37 0.16 -8.71
CA TRP A 454 -13.64 0.85 -9.77
C TRP A 454 -12.87 -0.13 -10.65
N MET A 455 -12.18 -1.11 -10.06
CA MET A 455 -11.48 -2.17 -10.80
C MET A 455 -12.44 -2.92 -11.73
N GLU A 456 -13.62 -3.29 -11.24
CA GLU A 456 -14.66 -3.99 -12.01
C GLU A 456 -15.09 -3.19 -13.23
N LYS A 457 -15.31 -1.87 -13.08
CA LYS A 457 -15.68 -0.98 -14.19
C LYS A 457 -14.58 -0.88 -15.24
N VAL A 458 -13.32 -0.79 -14.82
CA VAL A 458 -12.17 -0.70 -15.74
C VAL A 458 -11.96 -2.03 -16.47
N MET A 459 -11.99 -3.15 -15.75
CA MET A 459 -11.79 -4.50 -16.31
C MET A 459 -12.94 -4.94 -17.25
N ALA A 460 -14.14 -4.42 -17.03
CA ALA A 460 -15.30 -4.68 -17.89
C ALA A 460 -15.24 -3.95 -19.24
N PHE A 461 -14.46 -2.86 -19.34
CA PHE A 461 -14.32 -2.12 -20.58
C PHE A 461 -13.62 -3.01 -21.63
N LYS A 462 -14.21 -3.12 -22.82
CA LYS A 462 -13.54 -3.69 -23.98
C LYS A 462 -12.80 -2.54 -24.65
N ALA A 463 -11.47 -2.62 -24.69
CA ALA A 463 -10.62 -1.67 -25.38
C ALA A 463 -10.98 -1.57 -26.87
#